data_AF-A0AAE0RF24-F1
#
_entry.id   AF-A0AAE0RF24-F1
#
_cell.length_a   1.000
_cell.length_b   1.000
_cell.length_c   1.000
_cell.angle_alpha   90.00
_cell.angle_beta   90.00
_cell.angle_gamma   90.00
#
_symmetry.space_group_name_H-M   'P 1'
#
loop_
_entity.id
_entity.type
_entity.pdbx_description
1 polymer ?
#
loop_
_entity_poly.entity_id
_entity_poly.type
_entity_poly.pdbx_seq_one_letter_code
_entity_poly.pdbx_strand_id
1 'polypeptide(L)'
;MHNGIRLLDSDSLSCVTAFSLPSAAASVQCLAWVPTAPGMFITGDSQVGVLRVWNVSRTTPLDNFKLKKTGFHALHVLNSPPAKKVACSVSPSKNHYTSSTSEAVPPPTLSQNQAFSLPPGHAVCCFMDGGVGLYDMGAKKWDFLRDLGHVETIFDCKFKPDDPNLLATASFDGTIKVWDINTLTAVYTSPGNEGVIYSLSWAPGDLNCIAGATSRNGAFIWDVKKGKMITRFNEHGKNGIFCIAWSHKDSKRIATCSGDGFCIIRTIDGKVLHKYKHPAAVFGCDWSQNNKDMIATGCEDKNVRVYYLATSSDQPLKVFTGHTAKVFHVRWSPLREGILCSGSDDGTVRIWDYTQDACINVLSGHTAPVRGLMWNSEVPYLLTSGSWDYTIRVWDTRDGTCLDTVYDHGADVYGLTCHPSRPFTMASCSRDSTVRLWSLTPLIAPLLINILTEHSWDDIIGNTDRAMVPGAPPLLCGKVSRDIKQELDKLSSDVRTKKLRWFSECFSPPGGSHNLWDLVAVIKGQDDSLLPQNYGQGIMHMKHLVRFKT
;
A
#
# COMPACT_ATOMS: atom_id res chain seq x y z
N MET A 1 35.21 3.26 16.41
CA MET A 1 35.27 4.67 16.01
C MET A 1 34.08 5.40 16.63
N HIS A 2 34.21 5.91 17.85
CA HIS A 2 33.21 6.77 18.47
C HIS A 2 33.45 8.20 18.00
N ASN A 3 33.05 8.48 16.76
CA ASN A 3 33.31 9.78 16.15
C ASN A 3 32.22 10.76 16.61
N GLY A 4 32.59 11.65 17.55
CA GLY A 4 31.78 12.82 17.88
C GLY A 4 31.60 13.75 16.68
N ILE A 5 30.62 14.66 16.76
CA ILE A 5 30.35 15.64 15.70
C ILE A 5 31.48 16.68 15.71
N ARG A 6 31.93 17.11 14.52
CA ARG A 6 32.93 18.16 14.38
C ARG A 6 32.46 19.20 13.37
N LEU A 7 32.65 20.46 13.71
CA LEU A 7 32.56 21.58 12.77
C LEU A 7 33.95 21.86 12.24
N LEU A 8 34.12 21.75 10.93
CA LEU A 8 35.38 22.02 10.24
C LEU A 8 35.21 23.30 9.41
N ASP A 9 36.27 24.10 9.36
CA ASP A 9 36.39 25.14 8.36
C ASP A 9 36.80 24.49 7.03
N SER A 10 36.04 24.73 5.97
CA SER A 10 36.28 24.14 4.65
C SER A 10 37.57 24.65 4.01
N ASP A 11 37.97 25.88 4.31
CA ASP A 11 39.09 26.54 3.66
C ASP A 11 40.42 26.15 4.32
N SER A 12 40.46 26.19 5.65
CA SER A 12 41.67 25.80 6.40
C SER A 12 41.74 24.30 6.74
N LEU A 13 40.66 23.54 6.55
CA LEU A 13 40.49 22.15 7.00
C LEU A 13 40.73 21.95 8.50
N SER A 14 40.68 23.03 9.28
CA SER A 14 40.89 23.00 10.73
C SER A 14 39.59 22.70 11.46
N CYS A 15 39.70 22.01 12.60
CA CYS A 15 38.55 21.75 13.46
C CYS A 15 38.21 22.98 14.28
N VAL A 16 37.10 23.64 13.94
CA VAL A 16 36.57 24.81 14.66
C VAL A 16 36.00 24.39 16.01
N THR A 17 35.21 23.32 16.04
CA THR A 17 34.56 22.85 17.27
C THR A 17 34.35 21.35 17.24
N ALA A 18 34.71 20.69 18.34
CA ALA A 18 34.35 19.29 18.58
C ALA A 18 33.19 19.26 19.59
N PHE A 19 32.07 18.64 19.21
CA PHE A 19 30.90 18.52 20.06
C PHE A 19 30.96 17.24 20.90
N SER A 20 30.66 17.38 22.18
CA SER A 20 30.67 16.32 23.17
C SER A 20 29.29 15.70 23.30
N LEU A 21 29.20 14.40 23.08
CA LEU A 21 27.97 13.66 23.32
C LEU A 21 27.70 13.52 24.83
N PRO A 22 26.43 13.47 25.28
CA PRO A 22 26.09 13.41 26.71
C PRO A 22 26.58 12.15 27.44
N SER A 23 26.87 11.07 26.70
CA SER A 23 27.29 9.78 27.23
C SER A 23 28.09 9.02 26.17
N ALA A 24 28.97 8.12 26.61
CA ALA A 24 29.68 7.20 25.71
C ALA A 24 28.74 6.23 24.97
N ALA A 25 27.54 5.99 25.51
CA ALA A 25 26.51 5.18 24.86
C ALA A 25 25.70 5.95 23.80
N ALA A 26 25.78 7.29 23.80
CA ALA A 26 25.10 8.08 22.79
C ALA A 26 25.82 7.94 21.44
N SER A 27 25.03 7.92 20.38
CA SER A 27 25.53 7.80 19.02
C SER A 27 24.83 8.81 18.11
N VAL A 28 25.38 9.04 16.93
CA VAL A 28 24.80 9.92 15.93
C VAL A 28 24.80 9.18 14.60
N GLN A 29 23.62 9.00 14.02
CA GLN A 29 23.45 8.42 12.69
C GLN A 29 23.32 9.50 11.62
N CYS A 30 22.53 10.53 11.92
CA CYS A 30 22.12 11.52 10.95
C CYS A 30 22.16 12.92 11.57
N LEU A 31 22.41 13.92 10.72
CA LEU A 31 22.51 15.34 11.09
C LEU A 31 21.77 16.17 10.04
N ALA A 32 21.04 17.19 10.49
CA ALA A 32 20.39 18.16 9.62
C ALA A 32 20.50 19.58 10.18
N TRP A 33 20.87 20.54 9.33
CA TRP A 33 20.83 21.96 9.67
C TRP A 33 19.40 22.46 9.78
N VAL A 34 19.14 23.42 10.66
CA VAL A 34 17.86 24.12 10.75
C VAL A 34 17.94 25.36 9.87
N PRO A 35 17.32 25.39 8.67
CA PRO A 35 17.64 26.46 7.71
C PRO A 35 17.10 27.82 8.13
N THR A 36 16.09 27.88 9.00
CA THR A 36 15.52 29.11 9.55
C THR A 36 16.28 29.67 10.75
N ALA A 37 17.29 28.95 11.26
CA ALA A 37 18.02 29.33 12.46
C ALA A 37 19.54 29.14 12.27
N PRO A 38 20.27 30.22 11.93
CA PRO A 38 21.70 30.16 11.70
C PRO A 38 22.47 29.53 12.86
N GLY A 39 23.38 28.60 12.55
CA GLY A 39 24.18 27.90 13.54
C GLY A 39 23.46 26.82 14.33
N MET A 40 22.16 26.58 14.10
CA MET A 40 21.41 25.51 14.74
C MET A 40 21.35 24.26 13.85
N PHE A 41 21.54 23.10 14.45
CA PHE A 41 21.39 21.81 13.77
C PHE A 41 20.83 20.76 14.71
N ILE A 42 20.28 19.69 14.16
CA ILE A 42 19.73 18.57 14.90
C ILE A 42 20.44 17.28 14.52
N THR A 43 20.47 16.33 15.45
CA THR A 43 21.04 14.99 15.22
C THR A 43 20.10 13.90 15.72
N GLY A 44 20.03 12.81 14.97
CA GLY A 44 19.33 11.59 15.40
C GLY A 44 20.31 10.53 15.89
N ASP A 45 19.97 9.86 16.98
CA ASP A 45 20.73 8.75 17.54
C ASP A 45 20.51 7.44 16.75
N SER A 46 21.55 6.61 16.61
CA SER A 46 21.51 5.43 15.75
C SER A 46 20.85 4.22 16.41
N GLN A 47 20.79 4.18 17.74
CA GLN A 47 20.25 3.04 18.50
C GLN A 47 18.91 3.37 19.13
N VAL A 48 18.79 4.58 19.67
CA VAL A 48 17.57 5.05 20.33
C VAL A 48 16.98 6.22 19.56
N GLY A 49 15.67 6.42 19.61
CA GLY A 49 15.01 7.50 18.88
C GLY A 49 15.16 8.84 19.58
N VAL A 50 16.39 9.22 19.96
CA VAL A 50 16.69 10.49 20.62
C VAL A 50 17.12 11.52 19.59
N LEU A 51 16.32 12.59 19.46
CA LEU A 51 16.63 13.77 18.68
C LEU A 51 17.33 14.79 19.57
N ARG A 52 18.49 15.29 19.15
CA ARG A 52 19.25 16.31 19.90
C ARG A 52 19.33 17.60 19.11
N VAL A 53 19.16 18.72 19.79
CA VAL A 53 19.27 20.06 19.20
C VAL A 53 20.57 20.69 19.63
N TRP A 54 21.29 21.29 18.68
CA TRP A 54 22.61 21.85 18.87
C TRP A 54 22.67 23.29 18.37
N ASN A 55 23.60 24.05 18.93
CA ASN A 55 24.06 25.31 18.37
C ASN A 55 25.58 25.25 18.27
N VAL A 56 26.14 25.74 17.16
CA VAL A 56 27.59 25.80 16.93
C VAL A 56 28.36 26.56 18.03
N SER A 57 27.71 27.44 18.79
CA SER A 57 28.32 28.18 19.89
C SER A 57 28.52 27.37 21.18
N ARG A 58 28.02 26.13 21.27
CA ARG A 58 28.12 25.28 22.46
C ARG A 58 28.60 23.89 22.08
N THR A 59 29.46 23.31 22.92
CA THR A 59 29.98 21.95 22.72
C THR A 59 29.01 20.85 23.17
N THR A 60 27.95 21.20 23.90
CA THR A 60 26.92 20.28 24.41
C THR A 60 25.55 20.58 23.80
N PRO A 61 24.64 19.59 23.71
CA PRO A 61 23.31 19.81 23.13
C PRO A 61 22.46 20.75 23.99
N LEU A 62 21.64 21.55 23.33
CA LEU A 62 20.69 22.49 23.95
C LEU A 62 19.46 21.78 24.53
N ASP A 63 18.92 20.80 23.79
CA ASP A 63 17.74 20.03 24.19
C ASP A 63 17.83 18.60 23.61
N ASN A 64 17.14 17.66 24.25
CA ASN A 64 17.08 16.25 23.84
C ASN A 64 15.64 15.72 23.93
N PHE A 65 15.12 15.21 22.83
CA PHE A 65 13.79 14.62 22.74
C PHE A 65 13.88 13.12 22.53
N LYS A 66 13.34 12.32 23.45
CA LYS A 66 13.14 10.90 23.22
C LYS A 66 11.86 10.70 22.42
N LEU A 67 12.00 10.66 21.11
CA LEU A 67 10.91 10.51 20.14
C LEU A 67 10.48 9.06 19.97
N LYS A 68 11.43 8.11 20.00
CA LYS A 68 11.15 6.68 19.83
C LYS A 68 12.13 5.79 20.60
N LYS A 69 11.81 4.50 20.69
CA LYS A 69 12.72 3.48 21.24
C LYS A 69 13.77 3.04 20.23
N THR A 70 13.47 3.13 18.94
CA THR A 70 14.32 2.73 17.81
C THR A 70 15.09 3.93 17.26
N GLY A 71 16.30 3.70 16.78
CA GLY A 71 17.17 4.73 16.20
C GLY A 71 16.63 5.36 14.92
N PHE A 72 17.22 6.48 14.54
CA PHE A 72 16.94 7.17 13.27
C PHE A 72 17.67 6.49 12.12
N HIS A 73 17.02 6.43 10.97
CA HIS A 73 17.61 6.07 9.68
C HIS A 73 18.04 7.32 8.91
N ALA A 74 17.13 8.30 8.78
CA ALA A 74 17.37 9.57 8.10
C ALA A 74 16.62 10.70 8.82
N LEU A 75 17.12 11.93 8.65
CA LEU A 75 16.59 13.11 9.32
C LEU A 75 16.74 14.32 8.39
N HIS A 76 15.69 15.13 8.28
CA HIS A 76 15.71 16.38 7.53
C HIS A 76 14.85 17.44 8.23
N VAL A 77 15.17 18.71 8.07
CA VAL A 77 14.39 19.82 8.63
C VAL A 77 13.70 20.58 7.51
N LEU A 78 12.37 20.65 7.55
CA LEU A 78 11.59 21.44 6.62
C LEU A 78 11.56 22.90 7.05
N ASN A 79 11.62 23.79 6.06
CA ASN A 79 11.33 25.19 6.25
C ASN A 79 9.83 25.37 6.51
N SER A 80 9.47 25.61 7.77
CA SER A 80 8.14 26.07 8.12
C SER A 80 8.19 27.58 8.32
N PRO A 81 7.43 28.38 7.54
CA PRO A 81 7.27 29.80 7.86
C PRO A 81 6.70 29.92 9.27
N PRO A 82 7.18 30.84 10.11
CA PRO A 82 6.58 31.06 11.41
C PRO A 82 5.09 31.32 11.22
N ALA A 83 4.25 30.48 11.85
CA ALA A 83 2.82 30.74 11.90
C ALA A 83 2.66 32.13 12.53
N LYS A 84 2.20 33.12 11.74
CA LYS A 84 1.76 34.39 12.29
C LYS A 84 0.64 34.05 13.26
N LYS A 85 0.92 34.01 14.56
CA LYS A 85 -0.13 34.14 15.57
C LYS A 85 -0.83 35.44 15.21
N VAL A 86 -2.05 35.35 14.71
CA VAL A 86 -2.93 36.52 14.58
C VAL A 86 -3.02 37.07 15.99
N ALA A 87 -2.36 38.20 16.23
CA ALA A 87 -2.51 38.91 17.48
C ALA A 87 -3.98 39.30 17.58
N CYS A 88 -4.71 38.67 18.50
CA CYS A 88 -6.04 39.13 18.85
C CYS A 88 -5.94 40.62 19.20
N SER A 89 -6.78 41.40 18.53
CA SER A 89 -6.97 42.84 18.65
C SER A 89 -6.73 43.37 20.07
N VAL A 90 -5.63 44.09 20.27
CA VAL A 90 -5.54 45.08 21.34
C VAL A 90 -6.18 46.36 20.81
N SER A 91 -7.24 46.79 21.47
CA SER A 91 -7.94 48.05 21.19
C SER A 91 -7.00 49.26 21.37
N PRO A 92 -7.21 50.34 20.60
CA PRO A 92 -6.33 51.49 20.65
C PRO A 92 -6.77 52.43 21.78
N SER A 93 -5.99 52.54 22.85
CA SER A 93 -6.03 53.76 23.67
C SER A 93 -4.76 53.97 24.49
N LYS A 94 -3.88 54.85 24.00
CA LYS A 94 -3.57 56.15 24.61
C LYS A 94 -2.21 56.65 24.11
N ASN A 95 -2.26 57.89 23.63
CA ASN A 95 -1.16 58.75 23.23
C ASN A 95 0.04 58.68 24.16
N HIS A 96 1.24 58.47 23.59
CA HIS A 96 2.42 59.19 24.03
C HIS A 96 3.24 59.63 22.82
N TYR A 97 3.54 60.92 22.84
CA TYR A 97 4.28 61.69 21.85
C TYR A 97 5.65 61.07 21.52
N THR A 98 5.97 61.01 20.24
CA THR A 98 7.34 60.87 19.73
C THR A 98 8.14 62.11 20.11
N SER A 99 9.12 61.97 21.01
CA SER A 99 10.18 62.97 21.22
C SER A 99 11.50 62.39 20.72
N SER A 100 12.22 63.17 19.92
CA SER A 100 13.46 62.85 19.24
C SER A 100 14.68 63.15 20.11
N THR A 101 14.94 62.33 21.13
CA THR A 101 16.26 62.23 21.78
C THR A 101 16.42 60.83 22.35
N SER A 102 17.25 60.02 21.71
CA SER A 102 17.55 58.65 22.11
C SER A 102 18.43 58.64 23.37
N GLU A 103 17.89 58.23 24.51
CA GLU A 103 18.71 57.73 25.62
C GLU A 103 19.08 56.26 25.35
N ALA A 104 20.36 55.93 25.57
CA ALA A 104 20.90 54.60 25.35
C ALA A 104 20.25 53.59 26.28
N VAL A 105 19.56 52.60 25.70
CA VAL A 105 19.06 51.43 26.42
C VAL A 105 20.27 50.59 26.86
N PRO A 106 20.49 50.36 28.17
CA PRO A 106 21.58 49.49 28.62
C PRO A 106 21.33 48.04 28.13
N PRO A 107 22.40 47.27 27.86
CA PRO A 107 22.25 45.90 27.37
C PRO A 107 21.45 45.07 28.38
N PRO A 108 20.52 44.22 27.94
CA PRO A 108 19.72 43.42 28.84
C PRO A 108 20.63 42.47 29.62
N THR A 109 20.59 42.56 30.95
CA THR A 109 21.21 41.59 31.85
C THR A 109 20.59 40.21 31.60
N LEU A 110 21.43 39.25 31.18
CA LEU A 110 21.05 37.86 30.94
C LEU A 110 20.54 37.22 32.24
N SER A 111 19.22 37.06 32.36
CA SER A 111 18.63 36.18 33.36
C SER A 111 18.89 34.73 32.96
N GLN A 112 19.41 33.93 33.89
CA GLN A 112 19.85 32.55 33.67
C GLN A 112 18.73 31.53 33.34
N ASN A 113 17.49 31.97 33.11
CA ASN A 113 16.33 31.10 32.89
C ASN A 113 15.49 31.50 31.66
N GLN A 114 16.11 31.99 30.58
CA GLN A 114 15.42 31.98 29.28
C GLN A 114 15.44 30.56 28.71
N ALA A 115 14.31 29.86 28.81
CA ALA A 115 14.04 28.67 28.01
C ALA A 115 14.22 29.07 26.55
N PHE A 116 15.23 28.51 25.87
CA PHE A 116 15.41 28.71 24.44
C PHE A 116 14.11 28.27 23.74
N SER A 117 13.37 29.20 23.13
CA SER A 117 12.28 28.82 22.24
C SER A 117 12.94 28.22 21.01
N LEU A 118 12.72 26.93 20.80
CA LEU A 118 13.21 26.28 19.59
C LEU A 118 12.61 27.00 18.37
N PRO A 119 13.41 27.25 17.34
CA PRO A 119 12.91 27.89 16.13
C PRO A 119 11.75 27.05 15.56
N PRO A 120 10.70 27.69 15.02
CA PRO A 120 9.63 26.96 14.33
C PRO A 120 10.26 26.15 13.20
N GLY A 121 10.08 24.84 13.25
CA GLY A 121 10.73 23.93 12.33
C GLY A 121 10.14 22.54 12.50
N HIS A 122 9.86 21.89 11.38
CA HIS A 122 9.38 20.52 11.38
C HIS A 122 10.53 19.60 11.00
N ALA A 123 10.80 18.60 11.82
CA ALA A 123 11.75 17.55 11.51
C ALA A 123 11.04 16.37 10.86
N VAL A 124 11.42 16.02 9.64
CA VAL A 124 11.06 14.75 8.99
C VAL A 124 12.00 13.70 9.56
N CYS A 125 11.42 12.73 10.25
CA CYS A 125 12.10 11.69 10.99
C CYS A 125 11.81 10.33 10.34
N CYS A 126 12.82 9.66 9.80
CA CYS A 126 12.72 8.26 9.38
C CYS A 126 13.44 7.39 10.40
N PHE A 127 12.82 6.28 10.83
CA PHE A 127 13.32 5.39 11.87
C PHE A 127 13.77 4.03 11.30
N MET A 128 14.64 3.35 12.03
CA MET A 128 15.20 2.04 11.63
C MET A 128 14.17 0.91 11.58
N ASP A 129 12.97 1.12 12.12
CA ASP A 129 11.83 0.19 12.06
C ASP A 129 10.83 0.54 10.93
N GLY A 130 11.27 1.37 9.98
CA GLY A 130 10.46 1.82 8.84
C GLY A 130 9.42 2.88 9.19
N GLY A 131 9.35 3.31 10.46
CA GLY A 131 8.47 4.40 10.85
C GLY A 131 8.91 5.74 10.26
N VAL A 132 7.94 6.58 9.91
CA VAL A 132 8.17 7.92 9.37
C VAL A 132 7.27 8.92 10.08
N GLY A 133 7.81 10.05 10.50
CA GLY A 133 7.03 11.08 11.18
C GLY A 133 7.48 12.50 10.85
N LEU A 134 6.57 13.45 11.07
CA LEU A 134 6.81 14.88 11.02
C LEU A 134 6.65 15.44 12.43
N TYR A 135 7.78 15.84 13.04
CA TYR A 135 7.83 16.35 14.40
C TYR A 135 7.91 17.88 14.40
N ASP A 136 6.95 18.56 15.03
CA ASP A 136 7.04 19.99 15.30
C ASP A 136 7.96 20.21 16.51
N MET A 137 9.17 20.72 16.24
CA MET A 137 10.17 20.99 17.28
C MET A 137 9.76 22.14 18.21
N GLY A 138 8.95 23.09 17.73
CA GLY A 138 8.48 24.23 18.50
C GLY A 138 7.33 23.85 19.44
N ALA A 139 6.34 23.11 18.93
CA ALA A 139 5.22 22.61 19.73
C ALA A 139 5.54 21.32 20.51
N LYS A 140 6.70 20.71 20.25
CA LYS A 140 7.18 19.46 20.87
C LYS A 140 6.19 18.30 20.74
N LYS A 141 5.50 18.21 19.59
CA LYS A 141 4.51 17.16 19.30
C LYS A 141 4.71 16.60 17.89
N TRP A 142 4.19 15.40 17.68
CA TRP A 142 4.03 14.85 16.34
C TRP A 142 2.83 15.52 15.67
N ASP A 143 3.04 16.09 14.50
CA ASP A 143 1.92 16.40 13.59
C ASP A 143 1.50 15.15 12.84
N PHE A 144 2.46 14.27 12.58
CA PHE A 144 2.26 12.99 11.92
C PHE A 144 3.30 11.99 12.41
N LEU A 145 2.88 10.78 12.72
CA LEU A 145 3.79 9.67 12.98
C LEU A 145 3.17 8.37 12.47
N ARG A 146 3.95 7.63 11.70
CA ARG A 146 3.68 6.24 11.32
C ARG A 146 4.66 5.39 12.08
N ASP A 147 4.17 4.65 13.06
CA ASP A 147 5.02 3.95 14.02
C ASP A 147 5.76 2.76 13.42
N LEU A 148 5.22 2.08 12.42
CA LEU A 148 5.81 0.84 11.91
C LEU A 148 5.69 0.79 10.39
N GLY A 149 6.82 0.57 9.72
CA GLY A 149 6.93 0.28 8.30
C GLY A 149 7.45 -1.14 8.07
N HIS A 150 7.39 -1.60 6.82
CA HIS A 150 8.39 -2.59 6.40
C HIS A 150 9.73 -1.87 6.22
N VAL A 151 10.82 -2.55 6.53
CA VAL A 151 12.18 -1.99 6.43
C VAL A 151 12.89 -2.39 5.16
N GLU A 152 12.33 -3.34 4.42
CA GLU A 152 12.89 -3.96 3.23
C GLU A 152 11.80 -4.32 2.22
N THR A 153 12.25 -4.80 1.05
CA THR A 153 11.42 -5.21 -0.11
C THR A 153 10.10 -5.87 0.30
N ILE A 154 8.99 -5.36 -0.22
CA ILE A 154 7.68 -5.96 -0.04
C ILE A 154 7.36 -6.77 -1.30
N PHE A 155 7.19 -8.09 -1.16
CA PHE A 155 7.02 -9.01 -2.28
C PHE A 155 5.56 -9.23 -2.67
N ASP A 156 4.63 -9.17 -1.70
CA ASP A 156 3.21 -9.40 -1.99
C ASP A 156 2.33 -8.53 -1.09
N CYS A 157 1.17 -8.18 -1.62
CA CYS A 157 0.13 -7.46 -0.91
C CYS A 157 -1.25 -8.00 -1.33
N LYS A 158 -2.13 -8.24 -0.35
CA LYS A 158 -3.47 -8.81 -0.56
C LYS A 158 -4.52 -8.18 0.35
N PHE A 159 -5.60 -7.70 -0.25
CA PHE A 159 -6.77 -7.28 0.52
C PHE A 159 -7.40 -8.47 1.21
N LYS A 160 -7.88 -8.26 2.43
CA LYS A 160 -8.65 -9.25 3.15
C LYS A 160 -10.01 -9.44 2.43
N PRO A 161 -10.40 -10.67 2.04
CA PRO A 161 -11.59 -10.88 1.22
C PRO A 161 -12.90 -10.43 1.87
N ASP A 162 -13.00 -10.55 3.19
CA ASP A 162 -14.21 -10.31 3.98
C ASP A 162 -14.22 -8.95 4.70
N ASP A 163 -13.05 -8.36 4.95
CA ASP A 163 -12.92 -6.97 5.44
C ASP A 163 -12.12 -6.14 4.43
N PRO A 164 -12.80 -5.39 3.55
CA PRO A 164 -12.14 -4.63 2.49
C PRO A 164 -11.17 -3.54 3.01
N ASN A 165 -11.31 -3.12 4.26
CA ASN A 165 -10.46 -2.07 4.83
C ASN A 165 -9.07 -2.59 5.22
N LEU A 166 -8.87 -3.92 5.24
CA LEU A 166 -7.63 -4.52 5.66
C LEU A 166 -6.80 -5.02 4.47
N LEU A 167 -5.51 -4.69 4.49
CA LEU A 167 -4.52 -5.14 3.52
C LEU A 167 -3.39 -5.86 4.23
N ALA A 168 -3.04 -7.09 3.82
CA ALA A 168 -1.84 -7.77 4.31
C ALA A 168 -0.67 -7.57 3.35
N THR A 169 0.54 -7.51 3.91
CA THR A 169 1.80 -7.38 3.16
C THR A 169 2.84 -8.36 3.69
N ALA A 170 3.67 -8.89 2.78
CA ALA A 170 4.81 -9.76 3.09
C ALA A 170 6.11 -9.12 2.61
N SER A 171 7.15 -9.20 3.43
CA SER A 171 8.42 -8.55 3.16
C SER A 171 9.61 -9.49 3.36
N PHE A 172 10.72 -9.06 2.74
CA PHE A 172 12.06 -9.57 2.99
C PHE A 172 12.46 -9.49 4.46
N ASP A 173 11.94 -8.53 5.23
CA ASP A 173 12.20 -8.40 6.67
C ASP A 173 11.64 -9.56 7.52
N GLY A 174 10.92 -10.48 6.89
CA GLY A 174 10.36 -11.68 7.51
C GLY A 174 9.15 -11.43 8.39
N THR A 175 8.50 -10.27 8.22
CA THR A 175 7.25 -9.93 8.89
C THR A 175 6.07 -9.97 7.91
N ILE A 176 4.90 -10.27 8.45
CA ILE A 176 3.60 -9.98 7.85
C ILE A 176 3.04 -8.79 8.59
N LYS A 177 2.59 -7.78 7.84
CA LYS A 177 1.87 -6.64 8.41
C LYS A 177 0.46 -6.62 7.85
N VAL A 178 -0.50 -6.25 8.69
CA VAL A 178 -1.87 -5.97 8.26
C VAL A 178 -2.14 -4.50 8.51
N TRP A 179 -2.64 -3.81 7.50
CA TRP A 179 -2.85 -2.38 7.45
C TRP A 179 -4.33 -2.07 7.36
N ASP A 180 -4.78 -1.05 8.08
CA ASP A 180 -6.04 -0.38 7.77
C ASP A 180 -5.77 0.66 6.68
N ILE A 181 -6.45 0.54 5.55
CA ILE A 181 -6.24 1.40 4.37
C ILE A 181 -6.89 2.78 4.50
N ASN A 182 -7.88 2.96 5.38
CA ASN A 182 -8.51 4.26 5.60
C ASN A 182 -7.61 5.14 6.45
N THR A 183 -6.99 4.55 7.46
CA THR A 183 -6.07 5.28 8.34
C THR A 183 -4.62 5.22 7.85
N LEU A 184 -4.26 4.26 6.98
CA LEU A 184 -2.92 3.89 6.55
C LEU A 184 -2.00 3.40 7.69
N THR A 185 -2.56 2.83 8.76
CA THR A 185 -1.80 2.34 9.92
C THR A 185 -1.67 0.83 9.91
N ALA A 186 -0.52 0.29 10.33
CA ALA A 186 -0.39 -1.13 10.63
C ALA A 186 -1.21 -1.47 11.88
N VAL A 187 -2.26 -2.27 11.73
CA VAL A 187 -3.08 -2.81 12.83
C VAL A 187 -2.50 -4.10 13.42
N TYR A 188 -1.62 -4.77 12.66
CA TYR A 188 -0.94 -5.98 13.08
C TYR A 188 0.47 -6.07 12.49
N THR A 189 1.40 -6.64 13.26
CA THR A 189 2.76 -7.01 12.80
C THR A 189 3.10 -8.36 13.42
N SER A 190 3.50 -9.33 12.61
CA SER A 190 3.96 -10.64 13.09
C SER A 190 5.34 -10.51 13.78
N PRO A 191 5.71 -11.44 14.68
CA PRO A 191 6.93 -11.34 15.50
C PRO A 191 8.27 -11.45 14.74
N GLY A 192 8.27 -11.39 13.40
CA GLY A 192 9.46 -11.58 12.56
C GLY A 192 10.05 -12.98 12.64
N ASN A 193 11.21 -13.20 12.00
CA ASN A 193 12.03 -14.43 12.03
C ASN A 193 11.61 -15.60 11.12
N GLU A 194 10.67 -15.42 10.21
CA GLU A 194 10.29 -16.47 9.24
C GLU A 194 11.21 -16.52 7.99
N GLY A 195 12.32 -15.78 8.01
CA GLY A 195 13.10 -15.48 6.81
C GLY A 195 12.27 -14.65 5.81
N VAL A 196 12.75 -14.50 4.58
CA VAL A 196 12.02 -13.76 3.54
C VAL A 196 10.66 -14.41 3.28
N ILE A 197 9.59 -13.62 3.27
CA ILE A 197 8.24 -14.07 2.91
C ILE A 197 7.93 -13.57 1.49
N TYR A 198 7.77 -14.48 0.53
CA TYR A 198 7.61 -14.14 -0.89
C TYR A 198 6.16 -13.92 -1.30
N SER A 199 5.21 -14.63 -0.68
CA SER A 199 3.80 -14.58 -1.10
C SER A 199 2.86 -14.84 0.04
N LEU A 200 1.68 -14.22 -0.03
CA LEU A 200 0.59 -14.37 0.93
C LEU A 200 -0.71 -14.76 0.24
N SER A 201 -1.53 -15.51 0.95
CA SER A 201 -2.92 -15.73 0.57
C SER A 201 -3.81 -15.72 1.80
N TRP A 202 -4.79 -14.83 1.82
CA TRP A 202 -5.84 -14.85 2.84
C TRP A 202 -6.69 -16.10 2.72
N ALA A 203 -7.11 -16.63 3.86
CA ALA A 203 -8.13 -17.66 3.93
C ALA A 203 -9.48 -17.07 3.48
N PRO A 204 -10.24 -17.78 2.61
CA PRO A 204 -11.59 -17.36 2.27
C PRO A 204 -12.55 -17.58 3.45
N GLY A 205 -13.55 -16.72 3.61
CA GLY A 205 -14.68 -16.93 4.54
C GLY A 205 -14.43 -16.58 6.02
N ASP A 206 -13.79 -15.44 6.31
CA ASP A 206 -13.61 -14.88 7.68
C ASP A 206 -12.90 -15.80 8.69
N LEU A 207 -12.06 -16.71 8.19
CA LEU A 207 -11.21 -17.54 9.05
C LEU A 207 -10.08 -16.73 9.73
N ASN A 208 -9.90 -15.46 9.37
CA ASN A 208 -8.85 -14.55 9.87
C ASN A 208 -7.43 -15.16 9.83
N CYS A 209 -7.20 -16.04 8.87
CA CYS A 209 -5.94 -16.74 8.66
C CYS A 209 -5.25 -16.24 7.39
N ILE A 210 -3.93 -16.19 7.42
CA ILE A 210 -3.08 -15.92 6.26
C ILE A 210 -2.15 -17.11 6.05
N ALA A 211 -2.12 -17.64 4.83
CA ALA A 211 -1.09 -18.57 4.42
C ALA A 211 0.12 -17.79 3.89
N GLY A 212 1.32 -18.13 4.34
CA GLY A 212 2.58 -17.50 3.93
C GLY A 212 3.56 -18.50 3.33
N ALA A 213 4.24 -18.08 2.25
CA ALA A 213 5.33 -18.82 1.62
C ALA A 213 6.67 -18.15 1.92
N THR A 214 7.63 -18.92 2.43
CA THR A 214 8.92 -18.38 2.87
C THR A 214 10.09 -18.91 2.07
N SER A 215 11.20 -18.19 2.13
CA SER A 215 12.50 -18.62 1.61
C SER A 215 13.13 -19.79 2.38
N ARG A 216 12.81 -19.91 3.66
CA ARG A 216 13.36 -20.92 4.59
C ARG A 216 12.25 -21.33 5.55
N ASN A 217 12.12 -22.63 5.85
CA ASN A 217 11.13 -23.20 6.77
C ASN A 217 9.71 -23.39 6.18
N GLY A 218 9.61 -23.56 4.85
CA GLY A 218 8.41 -24.04 4.19
C GLY A 218 7.27 -23.03 4.10
N ALA A 219 6.03 -23.52 4.18
CA ALA A 219 4.84 -22.67 4.17
C ALA A 219 4.15 -22.76 5.53
N PHE A 220 3.36 -21.76 5.89
CA PHE A 220 2.63 -21.76 7.15
C PHE A 220 1.24 -21.16 7.01
N ILE A 221 0.38 -21.45 7.99
CA ILE A 221 -0.89 -20.75 8.23
C ILE A 221 -0.77 -19.99 9.54
N TRP A 222 -1.00 -18.68 9.47
CA TRP A 222 -0.94 -17.75 10.59
C TRP A 222 -2.34 -17.26 10.95
N ASP A 223 -2.70 -17.37 12.23
CA ASP A 223 -3.92 -16.76 12.78
C ASP A 223 -3.61 -15.33 13.21
N VAL A 224 -4.17 -14.36 12.49
CA VAL A 224 -3.92 -12.93 12.77
C VAL A 224 -4.53 -12.54 14.11
N LYS A 225 -5.70 -13.08 14.45
CA LYS A 225 -6.44 -12.73 15.68
C LYS A 225 -5.75 -13.32 16.92
N LYS A 226 -5.27 -14.55 16.85
CA LYS A 226 -4.54 -15.21 17.94
C LYS A 226 -3.06 -14.83 17.96
N GLY A 227 -2.54 -14.23 16.89
CA GLY A 227 -1.14 -13.84 16.77
C GLY A 227 -0.17 -15.01 16.83
N LYS A 228 -0.56 -16.17 16.28
CA LYS A 228 0.29 -17.37 16.29
C LYS A 228 0.15 -18.20 15.01
N MET A 229 1.20 -18.94 14.70
CA MET A 229 1.17 -19.96 13.66
C MET A 229 0.30 -21.15 14.11
N ILE A 230 -0.62 -21.58 13.23
CA ILE A 230 -1.47 -22.77 13.45
C ILE A 230 -0.80 -24.00 12.85
N THR A 231 -0.36 -23.91 11.61
CA THR A 231 0.15 -25.05 10.84
C THR A 231 1.41 -24.65 10.09
N ARG A 232 2.37 -25.58 9.99
CA ARG A 232 3.56 -25.46 9.14
C ARG A 232 3.66 -26.66 8.21
N PHE A 233 4.09 -26.39 6.99
CA PHE A 233 4.22 -27.35 5.91
C PHE A 233 5.65 -27.35 5.37
N ASN A 234 6.32 -28.51 5.36
CA ASN A 234 7.75 -28.64 5.05
C ASN A 234 8.05 -29.60 3.88
N GLU A 235 7.06 -29.88 3.03
CA GLU A 235 7.16 -30.90 1.97
C GLU A 235 8.14 -30.50 0.85
N HIS A 236 8.44 -29.21 0.72
CA HIS A 236 9.45 -28.68 -0.20
C HIS A 236 10.89 -28.73 0.37
N GLY A 237 11.06 -29.25 1.60
CA GLY A 237 12.35 -29.38 2.25
C GLY A 237 13.00 -28.03 2.56
N LYS A 238 14.25 -27.85 2.11
CA LYS A 238 15.04 -26.63 2.32
C LYS A 238 14.85 -25.57 1.21
N ASN A 239 14.06 -25.88 0.19
CA ASN A 239 13.85 -25.00 -0.95
C ASN A 239 12.86 -23.88 -0.61
N GLY A 240 13.12 -22.69 -1.13
CA GLY A 240 12.22 -21.55 -0.97
C GLY A 240 10.92 -21.76 -1.73
N ILE A 241 9.81 -21.40 -1.10
CA ILE A 241 8.48 -21.40 -1.72
C ILE A 241 8.23 -19.99 -2.24
N PHE A 242 8.09 -19.84 -3.55
CA PHE A 242 7.94 -18.54 -4.20
C PHE A 242 6.49 -18.04 -4.22
N CYS A 243 5.53 -18.97 -4.25
CA CYS A 243 4.11 -18.62 -4.31
C CYS A 243 3.26 -19.57 -3.48
N ILE A 244 2.26 -19.02 -2.82
CA ILE A 244 1.20 -19.75 -2.12
C ILE A 244 -0.16 -19.19 -2.53
N ALA A 245 -1.10 -20.08 -2.82
CA ALA A 245 -2.45 -19.71 -3.22
C ALA A 245 -3.47 -20.56 -2.46
N TRP A 246 -4.31 -19.91 -1.66
CA TRP A 246 -5.46 -20.54 -1.01
C TRP A 246 -6.61 -20.58 -2.01
N SER A 247 -7.26 -21.73 -2.17
CA SER A 247 -8.40 -21.84 -3.08
C SER A 247 -9.58 -21.02 -2.59
N HIS A 248 -10.06 -20.10 -3.43
CA HIS A 248 -11.20 -19.22 -3.13
C HIS A 248 -12.55 -19.95 -3.14
N LYS A 249 -12.64 -21.09 -3.84
CA LYS A 249 -13.85 -21.92 -3.94
C LYS A 249 -13.84 -23.10 -2.97
N ASP A 250 -12.67 -23.56 -2.55
CA ASP A 250 -12.50 -24.62 -1.55
C ASP A 250 -11.55 -24.15 -0.44
N SER A 251 -12.12 -23.63 0.64
CA SER A 251 -11.38 -23.10 1.79
C SER A 251 -10.49 -24.14 2.48
N LYS A 252 -10.58 -25.42 2.12
CA LYS A 252 -9.73 -26.47 2.68
C LYS A 252 -8.44 -26.66 1.90
N ARG A 253 -8.25 -26.07 0.72
CA ARG A 253 -7.10 -26.35 -0.16
C ARG A 253 -6.14 -25.19 -0.30
N ILE A 254 -4.85 -25.51 -0.29
CA ILE A 254 -3.74 -24.59 -0.53
C ILE A 254 -2.81 -25.21 -1.58
N ALA A 255 -2.34 -24.40 -2.51
CA ALA A 255 -1.28 -24.74 -3.43
C ALA A 255 0.00 -23.95 -3.10
N THR A 256 1.15 -24.58 -3.28
CA THR A 256 2.46 -23.94 -3.12
C THR A 256 3.37 -24.31 -4.28
N CYS A 257 4.17 -23.34 -4.73
CA CYS A 257 5.15 -23.49 -5.79
C CYS A 257 6.54 -23.15 -5.28
N SER A 258 7.54 -23.96 -5.64
CA SER A 258 8.87 -23.92 -5.03
C SER A 258 9.99 -24.08 -6.05
N GLY A 259 11.18 -23.67 -5.63
CA GLY A 259 12.43 -23.89 -6.35
C GLY A 259 12.83 -25.36 -6.50
N ASP A 260 12.16 -26.29 -5.81
CA ASP A 260 12.37 -27.73 -5.97
C ASP A 260 11.74 -28.32 -7.25
N GLY A 261 11.05 -27.49 -8.03
CA GLY A 261 10.36 -27.90 -9.26
C GLY A 261 9.02 -28.58 -9.04
N PHE A 262 8.41 -28.44 -7.86
CA PHE A 262 7.08 -28.97 -7.59
C PHE A 262 6.06 -27.86 -7.34
N CYS A 263 4.85 -28.09 -7.84
CA CYS A 263 3.63 -27.49 -7.32
C CYS A 263 2.92 -28.53 -6.46
N ILE A 264 2.78 -28.27 -5.16
CA ILE A 264 2.14 -29.20 -4.22
C ILE A 264 0.82 -28.63 -3.76
N ILE A 265 -0.24 -29.42 -3.93
CA ILE A 265 -1.59 -29.11 -3.46
C ILE A 265 -1.86 -29.95 -2.24
N ARG A 266 -2.32 -29.28 -1.18
CA ARG A 266 -2.57 -29.87 0.13
C ARG A 266 -3.86 -29.34 0.71
N THR A 267 -4.39 -30.06 1.69
CA THR A 267 -5.42 -29.52 2.57
C THR A 267 -4.81 -28.74 3.74
N ILE A 268 -5.60 -27.88 4.38
CA ILE A 268 -5.19 -27.01 5.49
C ILE A 268 -4.68 -27.77 6.73
N ASP A 269 -5.03 -29.05 6.85
CA ASP A 269 -4.53 -29.98 7.88
C ASP A 269 -3.15 -30.59 7.53
N GLY A 270 -2.62 -30.31 6.34
CA GLY A 270 -1.32 -30.79 5.86
C GLY A 270 -1.36 -32.05 5.01
N LYS A 271 -2.53 -32.65 4.75
CA LYS A 271 -2.60 -33.81 3.86
C LYS A 271 -2.33 -33.38 2.41
N VAL A 272 -1.29 -33.95 1.80
CA VAL A 272 -0.97 -33.73 0.39
C VAL A 272 -1.99 -34.45 -0.49
N LEU A 273 -2.59 -33.70 -1.43
CA LEU A 273 -3.53 -34.22 -2.42
C LEU A 273 -2.81 -34.55 -3.74
N HIS A 274 -2.01 -33.61 -4.24
CA HIS A 274 -1.27 -33.76 -5.51
C HIS A 274 0.12 -33.13 -5.40
N LYS A 275 1.07 -33.70 -6.15
CA LYS A 275 2.45 -33.22 -6.26
C LYS A 275 2.86 -33.19 -7.72
N TYR A 276 2.62 -32.07 -8.39
CA TYR A 276 2.91 -31.90 -9.81
C TYR A 276 4.38 -31.54 -10.05
N LYS A 277 5.11 -32.44 -10.70
CA LYS A 277 6.51 -32.26 -11.07
C LYS A 277 6.63 -31.42 -12.34
N HIS A 278 7.48 -30.40 -12.29
CA HIS A 278 7.84 -29.54 -13.42
C HIS A 278 9.31 -29.80 -13.83
N PRO A 279 9.71 -29.40 -15.06
CA PRO A 279 11.09 -29.56 -15.51
C PRO A 279 12.11 -28.69 -14.76
N ALA A 280 11.67 -27.59 -14.15
CA ALA A 280 12.50 -26.61 -13.43
C ALA A 280 11.68 -25.95 -12.31
N ALA A 281 12.24 -24.94 -11.64
CA ALA A 281 11.58 -24.23 -10.54
C ALA A 281 10.19 -23.70 -10.93
N VAL A 282 9.24 -23.75 -9.99
CA VAL A 282 7.88 -23.23 -10.18
C VAL A 282 7.74 -21.95 -9.36
N PHE A 283 7.47 -20.84 -10.02
CA PHE A 283 7.48 -19.52 -9.38
C PHE A 283 6.11 -19.06 -8.92
N GLY A 284 5.04 -19.43 -9.64
CA GLY A 284 3.71 -18.90 -9.40
C GLY A 284 2.62 -19.93 -9.62
N CYS A 285 1.53 -19.79 -8.87
CA CYS A 285 0.28 -20.50 -9.14
C CYS A 285 -0.93 -19.65 -8.82
N ASP A 286 -2.06 -19.98 -9.44
CA ASP A 286 -3.35 -19.35 -9.18
C ASP A 286 -4.50 -20.32 -9.44
N TRP A 287 -5.52 -20.25 -8.60
CA TRP A 287 -6.73 -21.06 -8.70
C TRP A 287 -7.74 -20.42 -9.65
N SER A 288 -8.44 -21.24 -10.43
CA SER A 288 -9.57 -20.73 -11.20
C SER A 288 -10.69 -20.29 -10.26
N GLN A 289 -11.24 -19.09 -10.52
CA GLN A 289 -12.38 -18.57 -9.78
C GLN A 289 -13.69 -19.26 -10.18
N ASN A 290 -13.73 -19.92 -11.34
CA ASN A 290 -14.92 -20.60 -11.85
C ASN A 290 -14.89 -22.11 -11.57
N ASN A 291 -13.71 -22.71 -11.49
CA ASN A 291 -13.54 -24.15 -11.27
C ASN A 291 -12.62 -24.44 -10.06
N LYS A 292 -13.20 -25.03 -9.01
CA LYS A 292 -12.49 -25.34 -7.75
C LYS A 292 -11.34 -26.34 -7.89
N ASP A 293 -11.33 -27.12 -8.96
CA ASP A 293 -10.36 -28.19 -9.22
C ASP A 293 -9.39 -27.81 -10.35
N MET A 294 -9.31 -26.53 -10.74
CA MET A 294 -8.40 -26.07 -11.79
C MET A 294 -7.36 -25.08 -11.24
N ILE A 295 -6.10 -25.32 -11.57
CA ILE A 295 -4.96 -24.50 -11.16
C ILE A 295 -4.04 -24.24 -12.35
N ALA A 296 -3.46 -23.04 -12.40
CA ALA A 296 -2.40 -22.70 -13.36
C ALA A 296 -1.07 -22.54 -12.62
N THR A 297 0.04 -22.85 -13.28
CA THR A 297 1.40 -22.67 -12.77
C THR A 297 2.30 -21.99 -13.79
N GLY A 298 3.23 -21.16 -13.30
CA GLY A 298 4.32 -20.55 -14.08
C GLY A 298 5.67 -21.15 -13.70
N CYS A 299 6.49 -21.50 -14.69
CA CYS A 299 7.73 -22.22 -14.49
C CYS A 299 8.95 -21.52 -15.12
N GLU A 300 10.12 -21.79 -14.56
CA GLU A 300 11.42 -21.38 -15.09
C GLU A 300 11.68 -21.89 -16.52
N ASP A 301 11.02 -22.99 -16.91
CA ASP A 301 11.11 -23.56 -18.26
C ASP A 301 10.36 -22.76 -19.34
N LYS A 302 9.91 -21.54 -18.99
CA LYS A 302 9.22 -20.58 -19.88
C LYS A 302 7.77 -20.95 -20.20
N ASN A 303 7.25 -22.04 -19.64
CA ASN A 303 5.90 -22.49 -19.96
C ASN A 303 4.93 -22.22 -18.81
N VAL A 304 3.67 -22.02 -19.19
CA VAL A 304 2.53 -22.03 -18.26
C VAL A 304 1.83 -23.38 -18.40
N ARG A 305 1.41 -23.96 -17.27
CA ARG A 305 0.68 -25.23 -17.27
C ARG A 305 -0.64 -25.08 -16.53
N VAL A 306 -1.67 -25.75 -17.03
CA VAL A 306 -2.96 -25.88 -16.36
C VAL A 306 -3.16 -27.33 -15.95
N TYR A 307 -3.52 -27.54 -14.69
CA TYR A 307 -3.81 -28.85 -14.12
C TYR A 307 -5.28 -28.93 -13.69
N TYR A 308 -5.86 -30.12 -13.80
CA TYR A 308 -7.20 -30.43 -13.34
C TYR A 308 -7.15 -31.53 -12.29
N LEU A 309 -7.48 -31.19 -11.04
CA LEU A 309 -7.27 -32.02 -9.86
C LEU A 309 -8.24 -33.20 -9.78
N ALA A 310 -9.39 -33.15 -10.43
CA ALA A 310 -10.34 -34.25 -10.38
C ALA A 310 -9.87 -35.48 -11.18
N THR A 311 -8.88 -35.31 -12.05
CA THR A 311 -8.24 -36.42 -12.76
C THR A 311 -7.11 -36.99 -11.90
N SER A 312 -6.96 -38.31 -11.88
CA SER A 312 -5.82 -39.01 -11.24
C SER A 312 -4.50 -38.87 -12.01
N SER A 313 -4.44 -38.00 -13.02
CA SER A 313 -3.27 -37.82 -13.88
C SER A 313 -2.37 -36.70 -13.34
N ASP A 314 -1.07 -36.97 -13.30
CA ASP A 314 -0.06 -35.94 -13.01
C ASP A 314 0.32 -35.11 -14.25
N GLN A 315 -0.28 -35.40 -15.41
CA GLN A 315 -0.05 -34.64 -16.63
C GLN A 315 -0.86 -33.34 -16.63
N PRO A 316 -0.28 -32.24 -17.15
CA PRO A 316 -1.03 -31.01 -17.33
C PRO A 316 -2.15 -31.22 -18.35
N LEU A 317 -3.32 -30.64 -18.08
CA LEU A 317 -4.43 -30.54 -19.04
C LEU A 317 -4.02 -29.69 -20.25
N LYS A 318 -3.22 -28.63 -20.00
CA LYS A 318 -2.73 -27.72 -21.04
C LYS A 318 -1.32 -27.26 -20.73
N VAL A 319 -0.50 -27.14 -21.77
CA VAL A 319 0.82 -26.50 -21.72
C VAL A 319 0.82 -25.35 -22.72
N PHE A 320 1.02 -24.14 -22.23
CA PHE A 320 1.18 -22.97 -23.08
C PHE A 320 2.66 -22.69 -23.29
N THR A 321 3.04 -22.62 -24.57
CA THR A 321 4.39 -22.30 -25.02
C THR A 321 4.35 -20.93 -25.71
N GLY A 322 5.41 -20.14 -25.56
CA GLY A 322 5.52 -18.86 -26.26
C GLY A 322 6.36 -17.80 -25.55
N HIS A 323 6.41 -17.82 -24.21
CA HIS A 323 7.36 -16.98 -23.48
C HIS A 323 8.80 -17.38 -23.81
N THR A 324 9.71 -16.40 -23.84
CA THR A 324 11.12 -16.63 -24.22
C THR A 324 12.04 -16.70 -23.00
N ALA A 325 11.52 -16.38 -21.82
CA ALA A 325 12.20 -16.46 -20.52
C ALA A 325 11.25 -16.96 -19.41
N LYS A 326 11.75 -17.00 -18.16
CA LYS A 326 11.06 -17.59 -17.00
C LYS A 326 9.67 -16.98 -16.80
N VAL A 327 8.69 -17.79 -16.41
CA VAL A 327 7.35 -17.31 -16.08
C VAL A 327 7.19 -17.25 -14.56
N PHE A 328 6.91 -16.06 -14.03
CA PHE A 328 6.88 -15.83 -12.58
C PHE A 328 5.48 -15.94 -11.99
N HIS A 329 4.54 -15.12 -12.46
CA HIS A 329 3.16 -15.14 -11.98
C HIS A 329 2.21 -15.53 -13.09
N VAL A 330 1.12 -16.16 -12.69
CA VAL A 330 -0.04 -16.50 -13.51
C VAL A 330 -1.29 -16.04 -12.76
N ARG A 331 -2.31 -15.56 -13.47
CA ARG A 331 -3.59 -15.16 -12.86
C ARG A 331 -4.77 -15.52 -13.74
N TRP A 332 -5.75 -16.21 -13.18
CA TRP A 332 -7.02 -16.46 -13.85
C TRP A 332 -7.85 -15.18 -13.91
N SER A 333 -8.56 -14.99 -15.02
CA SER A 333 -9.56 -13.93 -15.12
C SER A 333 -10.72 -14.24 -14.17
N PRO A 334 -11.16 -13.29 -13.33
CA PRO A 334 -12.32 -13.47 -12.46
C PRO A 334 -13.65 -13.38 -13.23
N LEU A 335 -13.65 -12.87 -14.46
CA LEU A 335 -14.85 -12.60 -15.25
C LEU A 335 -15.01 -13.49 -16.47
N ARG A 336 -13.89 -13.88 -17.09
CA ARG A 336 -13.90 -14.68 -18.31
C ARG A 336 -13.50 -16.11 -17.99
N GLU A 337 -14.42 -17.03 -18.20
CA GLU A 337 -14.13 -18.45 -18.04
C GLU A 337 -13.02 -18.88 -19.00
N GLY A 338 -12.07 -19.64 -18.46
CA GLY A 338 -10.96 -20.20 -19.22
C GLY A 338 -9.83 -19.25 -19.60
N ILE A 339 -9.94 -17.98 -19.27
CA ILE A 339 -8.92 -17.00 -19.59
C ILE A 339 -7.98 -16.80 -18.41
N LEU A 340 -6.68 -16.73 -18.72
CA LEU A 340 -5.64 -16.43 -17.75
C LEU A 340 -4.56 -15.56 -18.39
N CYS A 341 -3.76 -14.88 -17.56
CA CYS A 341 -2.56 -14.17 -17.99
C CYS A 341 -1.32 -14.70 -17.28
N SER A 342 -0.16 -14.44 -17.89
CA SER A 342 1.15 -14.73 -17.32
C SER A 342 2.15 -13.61 -17.56
N GLY A 343 3.05 -13.40 -16.61
CA GLY A 343 4.11 -12.39 -16.65
C GLY A 343 5.48 -13.06 -16.60
N SER A 344 6.41 -12.57 -17.41
CA SER A 344 7.69 -13.23 -17.65
C SER A 344 8.89 -12.28 -17.56
N ASP A 345 10.07 -12.89 -17.37
CA ASP A 345 11.38 -12.26 -17.55
C ASP A 345 11.63 -11.74 -18.96
N ASP A 346 10.82 -12.12 -19.95
CA ASP A 346 10.93 -11.61 -21.31
C ASP A 346 10.33 -10.20 -21.48
N GLY A 347 9.82 -9.60 -20.40
CA GLY A 347 9.22 -8.27 -20.42
C GLY A 347 7.80 -8.23 -20.98
N THR A 348 7.19 -9.38 -21.27
CA THR A 348 5.83 -9.45 -21.81
C THR A 348 4.83 -9.99 -20.79
N VAL A 349 3.57 -9.60 -20.98
CA VAL A 349 2.43 -10.28 -20.40
C VAL A 349 1.67 -10.98 -21.50
N ARG A 350 1.34 -12.26 -21.32
CA ARG A 350 0.62 -13.04 -22.31
C ARG A 350 -0.76 -13.43 -21.82
N ILE A 351 -1.73 -13.41 -22.73
CA ILE A 351 -3.11 -13.83 -22.48
C ILE A 351 -3.36 -15.19 -23.13
N TRP A 352 -3.97 -16.08 -22.39
CA TRP A 352 -4.20 -17.46 -22.79
C TRP A 352 -5.67 -17.84 -22.60
N ASP A 353 -6.13 -18.73 -23.47
CA ASP A 353 -7.39 -19.47 -23.34
C ASP A 353 -7.03 -20.94 -23.27
N TYR A 354 -7.37 -21.64 -22.18
CA TYR A 354 -7.01 -23.06 -22.04
C TYR A 354 -7.69 -23.98 -23.04
N THR A 355 -8.75 -23.51 -23.70
CA THR A 355 -9.42 -24.23 -24.79
C THR A 355 -8.70 -24.05 -26.14
N GLN A 356 -7.81 -23.07 -26.28
CA GLN A 356 -7.08 -22.76 -27.51
C GLN A 356 -5.60 -23.13 -27.39
N ASP A 357 -4.95 -23.50 -28.49
CA ASP A 357 -3.52 -23.82 -28.51
C ASP A 357 -2.63 -22.57 -28.59
N ALA A 358 -3.13 -21.52 -29.25
CA ALA A 358 -2.38 -20.29 -29.47
C ALA A 358 -2.54 -19.28 -28.32
N CYS A 359 -1.52 -18.45 -28.15
CA CYS A 359 -1.62 -17.25 -27.32
C CYS A 359 -2.64 -16.29 -27.94
N ILE A 360 -3.57 -15.76 -27.14
CA ILE A 360 -4.59 -14.83 -27.62
C ILE A 360 -3.95 -13.48 -27.93
N ASN A 361 -3.13 -12.99 -27.00
CA ASN A 361 -2.55 -11.66 -27.09
C ASN A 361 -1.23 -11.56 -26.32
N VAL A 362 -0.31 -10.74 -26.81
CA VAL A 362 1.00 -10.47 -26.22
C VAL A 362 1.10 -8.98 -25.92
N LEU A 363 1.01 -8.63 -24.65
CA LEU A 363 1.13 -7.27 -24.16
C LEU A 363 2.62 -6.94 -24.01
N SER A 364 3.11 -6.07 -24.89
CA SER A 364 4.53 -5.69 -24.97
C SER A 364 4.70 -4.23 -24.61
N GLY A 365 5.74 -3.90 -23.85
CA GLY A 365 6.05 -2.52 -23.50
C GLY A 365 6.85 -2.36 -22.20
N HIS A 366 6.82 -3.36 -21.31
CA HIS A 366 7.76 -3.39 -20.19
C HIS A 366 9.18 -3.65 -20.70
N THR A 367 10.16 -2.98 -20.10
CA THR A 367 11.59 -3.08 -20.49
C THR A 367 12.39 -3.98 -19.57
N ALA A 368 11.75 -4.59 -18.59
CA ALA A 368 12.34 -5.48 -17.61
C ALA A 368 11.32 -6.54 -17.16
N PRO A 369 11.73 -7.54 -16.35
CA PRO A 369 10.87 -8.63 -15.93
C PRO A 369 9.54 -8.23 -15.30
N VAL A 370 8.47 -8.91 -15.72
CA VAL A 370 7.11 -8.67 -15.20
C VAL A 370 6.82 -9.61 -14.03
N ARG A 371 6.35 -9.06 -12.91
CA ARG A 371 6.03 -9.81 -11.68
C ARG A 371 4.62 -9.55 -11.19
N GLY A 372 4.20 -8.29 -11.15
CA GLY A 372 2.86 -7.91 -10.77
C GLY A 372 1.86 -8.26 -11.86
N LEU A 373 0.78 -8.95 -11.50
CA LEU A 373 -0.37 -9.20 -12.38
C LEU A 373 -1.67 -9.09 -11.58
N MET A 374 -2.63 -8.38 -12.14
CA MET A 374 -3.95 -8.21 -11.55
C MET A 374 -5.00 -7.97 -12.64
N TRP A 375 -6.06 -8.78 -12.64
CA TRP A 375 -7.27 -8.51 -13.41
C TRP A 375 -8.19 -7.55 -12.64
N ASN A 376 -8.88 -6.68 -13.38
CA ASN A 376 -10.03 -5.96 -12.82
C ASN A 376 -11.19 -6.93 -12.54
N SER A 377 -11.99 -6.65 -11.51
CA SER A 377 -13.12 -7.50 -11.08
C SER A 377 -14.46 -7.09 -11.68
N GLU A 378 -14.53 -6.01 -12.48
CA GLU A 378 -15.75 -5.56 -13.18
C GLU A 378 -15.57 -5.41 -14.69
N VAL A 379 -14.44 -4.90 -15.16
CA VAL A 379 -14.15 -4.68 -16.59
C VAL A 379 -13.32 -5.85 -17.12
N PRO A 380 -13.87 -6.72 -17.99
CA PRO A 380 -13.29 -8.02 -18.32
C PRO A 380 -11.99 -7.97 -19.14
N TYR A 381 -11.75 -6.88 -19.85
CA TYR A 381 -10.53 -6.71 -20.63
C TYR A 381 -9.42 -5.96 -19.89
N LEU A 382 -9.70 -5.38 -18.72
CA LEU A 382 -8.76 -4.51 -18.03
C LEU A 382 -7.79 -5.34 -17.18
N LEU A 383 -6.51 -5.27 -17.54
CA LEU A 383 -5.42 -5.94 -16.85
C LEU A 383 -4.37 -4.92 -16.40
N THR A 384 -3.80 -5.12 -15.23
CA THR A 384 -2.68 -4.30 -14.73
C THR A 384 -1.47 -5.19 -14.48
N SER A 385 -0.30 -4.70 -14.88
CA SER A 385 0.98 -5.37 -14.64
C SER A 385 1.99 -4.46 -13.95
N GLY A 386 2.86 -5.05 -13.14
CA GLY A 386 3.95 -4.38 -12.44
C GLY A 386 5.28 -5.04 -12.78
N SER A 387 6.32 -4.25 -12.98
CA SER A 387 7.59 -4.72 -13.50
C SER A 387 8.79 -4.20 -12.73
N TRP A 388 9.92 -4.86 -12.96
CA TRP A 388 11.25 -4.43 -12.53
C TRP A 388 11.77 -3.20 -13.29
N ASP A 389 11.02 -2.69 -14.26
CA ASP A 389 11.29 -1.37 -14.88
C ASP A 389 10.70 -0.21 -14.07
N TYR A 390 10.21 -0.51 -12.86
CA TYR A 390 9.64 0.42 -11.87
C TYR A 390 8.26 0.95 -12.26
N THR A 391 7.71 0.48 -13.38
CA THR A 391 6.42 0.93 -13.87
C THR A 391 5.29 -0.03 -13.53
N ILE A 392 4.09 0.56 -13.41
CA ILE A 392 2.82 -0.17 -13.47
C ILE A 392 2.16 0.21 -14.79
N ARG A 393 1.73 -0.78 -15.57
CA ARG A 393 1.03 -0.57 -16.83
C ARG A 393 -0.38 -1.10 -16.75
N VAL A 394 -1.32 -0.35 -17.32
CA VAL A 394 -2.72 -0.76 -17.48
C VAL A 394 -2.97 -1.07 -18.94
N TRP A 395 -3.64 -2.18 -19.20
CA TRP A 395 -3.80 -2.74 -20.53
C TRP A 395 -5.25 -2.98 -20.88
N ASP A 396 -5.57 -2.74 -22.15
CA ASP A 396 -6.72 -3.33 -22.81
C ASP A 396 -6.30 -4.66 -23.45
N THR A 397 -6.84 -5.77 -22.95
CA THR A 397 -6.47 -7.10 -23.45
C THR A 397 -7.15 -7.47 -24.77
N ARG A 398 -8.10 -6.67 -25.28
CA ARG A 398 -8.77 -6.92 -26.57
C ARG A 398 -7.81 -6.77 -27.74
N ASP A 399 -7.03 -5.70 -27.74
CA ASP A 399 -6.10 -5.34 -28.81
C ASP A 399 -4.64 -5.22 -28.33
N GLY A 400 -4.41 -5.28 -27.02
CA GLY A 400 -3.09 -5.22 -26.41
C GLY A 400 -2.60 -3.80 -26.13
N THR A 401 -3.47 -2.79 -26.27
CA THR A 401 -3.12 -1.39 -26.06
C THR A 401 -2.75 -1.14 -24.60
N CYS A 402 -1.63 -0.42 -24.39
CA CYS A 402 -1.31 0.14 -23.08
C CYS A 402 -2.12 1.42 -22.87
N LEU A 403 -3.11 1.36 -21.97
CA LEU A 403 -4.01 2.46 -21.66
C LEU A 403 -3.34 3.51 -20.77
N ASP A 404 -2.46 3.09 -19.87
CA ASP A 404 -1.76 3.98 -18.95
C ASP A 404 -0.42 3.37 -18.49
N THR A 405 0.53 4.22 -18.15
CA THR A 405 1.82 3.83 -17.55
C THR A 405 2.18 4.77 -16.41
N VAL A 406 2.36 4.20 -15.22
CA VAL A 406 2.63 4.91 -13.98
C VAL A 406 4.11 4.78 -13.62
N TYR A 407 4.76 5.92 -13.35
CA TYR A 407 6.19 6.07 -13.06
C TYR A 407 6.43 6.64 -11.66
N ASP A 408 5.98 5.92 -10.63
CA ASP A 408 5.95 6.48 -9.27
C ASP A 408 6.62 5.57 -8.21
N HIS A 409 6.65 4.25 -8.41
CA HIS A 409 7.52 3.39 -7.61
C HIS A 409 9.00 3.69 -7.88
N GLY A 410 9.81 3.68 -6.82
CA GLY A 410 11.24 3.97 -6.90
C GLY A 410 12.12 2.76 -7.25
N ALA A 411 11.52 1.58 -7.34
CA ALA A 411 12.20 0.31 -7.61
C ALA A 411 11.19 -0.76 -8.09
N ASP A 412 11.66 -2.00 -8.24
CA ASP A 412 10.93 -3.18 -8.73
C ASP A 412 9.50 -3.30 -8.15
N VAL A 413 8.49 -3.47 -9.01
CA VAL A 413 7.10 -3.71 -8.57
C VAL A 413 6.81 -5.21 -8.57
N TYR A 414 6.40 -5.75 -7.42
CA TYR A 414 6.17 -7.19 -7.24
C TYR A 414 4.69 -7.55 -7.14
N GLY A 415 4.01 -7.13 -6.07
CA GLY A 415 2.63 -7.51 -5.81
C GLY A 415 1.64 -6.47 -6.35
N LEU A 416 0.54 -6.96 -6.93
CA LEU A 416 -0.65 -6.17 -7.27
C LEU A 416 -1.90 -6.87 -6.73
N THR A 417 -2.87 -6.10 -6.26
CA THR A 417 -4.17 -6.64 -5.82
C THR A 417 -5.28 -5.62 -6.01
N CYS A 418 -6.46 -6.11 -6.43
CA CYS A 418 -7.67 -5.30 -6.55
C CYS A 418 -8.43 -5.33 -5.23
N HIS A 419 -9.08 -4.23 -4.88
CA HIS A 419 -9.92 -4.16 -3.71
C HIS A 419 -11.24 -4.94 -3.93
N PRO A 420 -11.65 -5.83 -3.00
CA PRO A 420 -12.71 -6.81 -3.25
C PRO A 420 -14.11 -6.19 -3.44
N SER A 421 -14.36 -5.02 -2.85
CA SER A 421 -15.64 -4.30 -2.99
C SER A 421 -15.54 -2.97 -3.75
N ARG A 422 -14.33 -2.57 -4.16
CA ARG A 422 -14.07 -1.29 -4.85
C ARG A 422 -13.25 -1.59 -6.10
N PRO A 423 -13.90 -1.99 -7.20
CA PRO A 423 -13.22 -2.57 -8.37
C PRO A 423 -12.22 -1.64 -9.06
N PHE A 424 -12.25 -0.34 -8.76
CA PHE A 424 -11.32 0.66 -9.30
C PHE A 424 -10.32 1.17 -8.27
N THR A 425 -10.21 0.52 -7.12
CA THR A 425 -9.15 0.73 -6.14
C THR A 425 -8.21 -0.47 -6.15
N MET A 426 -6.91 -0.25 -6.26
CA MET A 426 -5.92 -1.32 -6.22
C MET A 426 -4.75 -0.94 -5.31
N ALA A 427 -3.99 -1.94 -4.88
CA ALA A 427 -2.76 -1.76 -4.14
C ALA A 427 -1.58 -2.37 -4.91
N SER A 428 -0.41 -1.76 -4.77
CA SER A 428 0.87 -2.29 -5.26
C SER A 428 1.90 -2.32 -4.14
N CYS A 429 2.87 -3.23 -4.25
CA CYS A 429 4.03 -3.26 -3.37
C CYS A 429 5.33 -3.43 -4.16
N SER A 430 6.42 -2.91 -3.60
CA SER A 430 7.69 -2.75 -4.30
C SER A 430 8.91 -3.01 -3.42
N ARG A 431 10.04 -3.19 -4.11
CA ARG A 431 11.39 -3.15 -3.54
C ARG A 431 11.75 -1.82 -2.88
N ASP A 432 11.05 -0.74 -3.20
CA ASP A 432 11.22 0.55 -2.56
C ASP A 432 10.69 0.60 -1.10
N SER A 433 10.27 -0.55 -0.56
CA SER A 433 9.70 -0.74 0.78
C SER A 433 8.36 -0.02 0.98
N THR A 434 7.70 0.41 -0.11
CA THR A 434 6.39 1.07 -0.05
C THR A 434 5.25 0.19 -0.53
N VAL A 435 4.07 0.48 0.01
CA VAL A 435 2.79 0.06 -0.54
C VAL A 435 2.03 1.30 -0.95
N ARG A 436 1.47 1.28 -2.17
CA ARG A 436 0.72 2.41 -2.72
C ARG A 436 -0.70 1.97 -3.07
N LEU A 437 -1.66 2.88 -2.87
CA LEU A 437 -3.04 2.71 -3.27
C LEU A 437 -3.31 3.56 -4.52
N TRP A 438 -3.98 2.98 -5.50
CA TRP A 438 -4.25 3.61 -6.78
C TRP A 438 -5.73 3.61 -7.09
N SER A 439 -6.13 4.61 -7.87
CA SER A 439 -7.46 4.74 -8.43
C SER A 439 -7.41 4.57 -9.94
N LEU A 440 -8.18 3.60 -10.45
CA LEU A 440 -8.43 3.40 -11.88
C LEU A 440 -9.65 4.19 -12.36
N THR A 441 -10.22 5.06 -11.52
CA THR A 441 -11.42 5.85 -11.81
C THR A 441 -11.29 6.72 -13.07
N PRO A 442 -10.13 7.29 -13.45
CA PRO A 442 -9.99 8.01 -14.71
C PRO A 442 -10.35 7.17 -15.94
N LEU A 443 -10.03 5.87 -15.93
CA LEU A 443 -10.26 4.96 -17.07
C LEU A 443 -11.75 4.61 -17.28
N ILE A 444 -12.57 4.85 -16.26
CA ILE A 444 -14.02 4.59 -16.29
C ILE A 444 -14.85 5.85 -16.10
N ALA A 445 -14.26 7.03 -16.28
CA ALA A 445 -15.00 8.29 -16.29
C ALA A 445 -16.22 8.28 -17.24
N PRO A 446 -16.18 7.66 -18.45
CA PRO A 446 -17.36 7.57 -19.30
C PRO A 446 -18.53 6.82 -18.64
N LEU A 447 -18.26 5.74 -17.91
CA LEU A 447 -19.29 5.00 -17.16
C LEU A 447 -19.89 5.86 -16.06
N LEU A 448 -19.05 6.60 -15.33
CA LEU A 448 -19.52 7.51 -14.27
C LEU A 448 -20.39 8.63 -14.84
N ILE A 449 -20.05 9.17 -16.01
CA ILE A 449 -20.88 10.15 -16.71
C ILE A 449 -22.23 9.54 -17.06
N ASN A 450 -22.27 8.35 -17.67
CA ASN A 450 -23.52 7.65 -18.00
C ASN A 450 -24.42 7.44 -16.76
N ILE A 451 -23.81 7.15 -15.60
CA ILE A 451 -24.53 7.02 -14.33
C ILE A 451 -25.15 8.36 -13.90
N LEU A 452 -24.38 9.44 -13.99
CA LEU A 452 -24.78 10.80 -13.60
C LEU A 452 -25.84 11.40 -14.53
N THR A 453 -25.77 11.09 -15.82
CA THR A 453 -26.73 11.52 -16.86
C THR A 453 -27.93 10.59 -16.98
N GLU A 454 -28.06 9.60 -16.08
CA GLU A 454 -29.21 8.68 -16.01
C GLU A 454 -29.44 7.86 -17.29
N HIS A 455 -28.38 7.48 -17.99
CA HIS A 455 -28.48 6.52 -19.09
C HIS A 455 -29.02 5.16 -18.61
N SER A 456 -29.51 4.38 -19.58
CA SER A 456 -30.02 3.02 -19.35
C SER A 456 -28.96 2.13 -18.71
N TRP A 457 -29.41 1.15 -17.93
CA TRP A 457 -28.53 0.11 -17.38
C TRP A 457 -27.76 -0.65 -18.45
N ASP A 458 -28.30 -0.76 -19.66
CA ASP A 458 -27.62 -1.44 -20.76
C ASP A 458 -26.37 -0.69 -21.24
N ASP A 459 -26.22 0.60 -20.92
CA ASP A 459 -25.02 1.40 -21.23
C ASP A 459 -23.99 1.39 -20.10
N ILE A 460 -24.30 0.76 -18.97
CA ILE A 460 -23.48 0.76 -17.75
C ILE A 460 -23.06 -0.66 -17.38
N ILE A 461 -24.01 -1.60 -17.42
CA ILE A 461 -23.85 -3.00 -17.04
C ILE A 461 -24.09 -3.86 -18.28
N GLY A 462 -23.20 -4.82 -18.51
CA GLY A 462 -23.28 -5.71 -19.66
C GLY A 462 -22.75 -7.10 -19.36
N ASN A 463 -22.75 -7.94 -20.40
CA ASN A 463 -22.07 -9.23 -20.36
C ASN A 463 -20.63 -9.09 -20.88
N THR A 464 -19.82 -10.11 -20.61
CA THR A 464 -18.42 -10.14 -21.02
C THR A 464 -18.26 -10.07 -22.53
N ASP A 465 -19.12 -10.74 -23.29
CA ASP A 465 -18.99 -10.84 -24.74
C ASP A 465 -19.10 -9.47 -25.42
N ARG A 466 -20.09 -8.66 -25.01
CA ARG A 466 -20.26 -7.28 -25.50
C ARG A 466 -19.10 -6.38 -25.08
N ALA A 467 -18.66 -6.50 -23.83
CA ALA A 467 -17.53 -5.71 -23.32
C ALA A 467 -16.20 -6.05 -24.02
N MET A 468 -16.04 -7.28 -24.49
CA MET A 468 -14.84 -7.76 -25.17
C MET A 468 -14.78 -7.40 -26.66
N VAL A 469 -15.86 -6.85 -27.25
CA VAL A 469 -15.83 -6.36 -28.64
C VAL A 469 -14.83 -5.21 -28.75
N PRO A 470 -13.87 -5.24 -29.70
CA PRO A 470 -12.94 -4.13 -29.92
C PRO A 470 -13.66 -2.81 -30.17
N GLY A 471 -13.23 -1.74 -29.48
CA GLY A 471 -13.86 -0.42 -29.55
C GLY A 471 -15.18 -0.26 -28.79
N ALA A 472 -15.72 -1.33 -28.18
CA ALA A 472 -16.88 -1.20 -27.30
C ALA A 472 -16.57 -0.33 -26.08
N PRO A 473 -17.52 0.49 -25.59
CA PRO A 473 -17.35 1.24 -24.37
C PRO A 473 -17.14 0.30 -23.17
N PRO A 474 -16.49 0.77 -22.10
CA PRO A 474 -16.36 -0.02 -20.87
C PRO A 474 -17.76 -0.37 -20.34
N LEU A 475 -17.96 -1.62 -19.98
CA LEU A 475 -19.17 -2.13 -19.33
C LEU A 475 -18.78 -2.85 -18.06
N LEU A 476 -19.62 -2.74 -17.04
CA LEU A 476 -19.45 -3.45 -15.78
C LEU A 476 -20.09 -4.84 -15.90
N CYS A 477 -19.29 -5.88 -15.69
CA CYS A 477 -19.69 -7.28 -15.87
C CYS A 477 -19.52 -8.13 -14.61
N GLY A 478 -19.04 -7.53 -13.52
CA GLY A 478 -18.64 -8.25 -12.33
C GLY A 478 -19.76 -8.47 -11.32
N LYS A 479 -19.34 -8.92 -10.14
CA LYS A 479 -20.27 -9.23 -9.05
C LYS A 479 -20.83 -7.94 -8.43
N VAL A 480 -19.99 -6.92 -8.23
CA VAL A 480 -20.36 -5.69 -7.54
C VAL A 480 -21.45 -4.95 -8.31
N SER A 481 -21.30 -4.82 -9.62
CA SER A 481 -22.34 -4.17 -10.45
C SER A 481 -23.64 -4.96 -10.53
N ARG A 482 -23.58 -6.31 -10.58
CA ARG A 482 -24.77 -7.17 -10.56
C ARG A 482 -25.53 -7.06 -9.24
N ASP A 483 -24.82 -7.10 -8.12
CA ASP A 483 -25.43 -6.96 -6.79
C ASP A 483 -26.10 -5.58 -6.66
N ILE A 484 -25.44 -4.50 -7.14
CA ILE A 484 -26.03 -3.15 -7.20
C ILE A 484 -27.32 -3.11 -8.03
N LYS A 485 -27.30 -3.70 -9.24
CA LYS A 485 -28.48 -3.72 -10.12
C LYS A 485 -29.65 -4.44 -9.47
N GLN A 486 -29.41 -5.62 -8.90
CA GLN A 486 -30.44 -6.41 -8.23
C GLN A 486 -31.07 -5.67 -7.05
N GLU A 487 -30.29 -4.92 -6.28
CA GLU A 487 -30.82 -4.12 -5.18
C GLU A 487 -31.56 -2.87 -5.66
N LEU A 488 -31.14 -2.24 -6.76
CA LEU A 488 -31.85 -1.10 -7.35
C LEU A 488 -33.20 -1.51 -7.97
N ASP A 489 -33.27 -2.68 -8.61
CA ASP A 489 -34.51 -3.19 -9.20
C ASP A 489 -35.59 -3.53 -8.15
N LYS A 490 -35.20 -3.77 -6.88
CA LYS A 490 -36.13 -4.00 -5.76
C LYS A 490 -36.77 -2.72 -5.21
N LEU A 491 -36.23 -1.54 -5.53
CA LEU A 491 -36.63 -0.28 -4.92
C LEU A 491 -37.68 0.44 -5.77
N SER A 492 -38.82 0.79 -5.15
CA SER A 492 -39.91 1.54 -5.79
C SER A 492 -39.81 3.06 -5.62
N SER A 493 -38.95 3.57 -4.73
CA SER A 493 -38.77 5.01 -4.47
C SER A 493 -37.31 5.40 -4.11
N ASP A 494 -36.93 6.63 -4.45
CA ASP A 494 -35.59 7.24 -4.25
C ASP A 494 -34.40 6.48 -4.90
N VAL A 495 -34.61 5.99 -6.13
CA VAL A 495 -33.61 5.24 -6.91
C VAL A 495 -32.36 6.08 -7.19
N ARG A 496 -32.52 7.38 -7.50
CA ARG A 496 -31.40 8.25 -7.91
C ARG A 496 -30.38 8.48 -6.79
N THR A 497 -30.81 8.88 -5.59
CA THR A 497 -29.89 9.16 -4.47
C THR A 497 -29.13 7.89 -4.08
N LYS A 498 -29.82 6.76 -4.02
CA LYS A 498 -29.22 5.45 -3.68
C LYS A 498 -28.26 4.97 -4.77
N LYS A 499 -28.61 5.13 -6.04
CA LYS A 499 -27.71 4.86 -7.19
C LYS A 499 -26.41 5.64 -7.05
N LEU A 500 -26.50 6.96 -6.84
CA LEU A 500 -25.31 7.82 -6.67
C LEU A 500 -24.47 7.42 -5.46
N ARG A 501 -25.12 7.08 -4.34
CA ARG A 501 -24.44 6.62 -3.13
C ARG A 501 -23.64 5.36 -3.38
N TRP A 502 -24.27 4.30 -3.88
CA TRP A 502 -23.58 3.03 -4.13
C TRP A 502 -22.45 3.16 -5.14
N PHE A 503 -22.64 3.88 -6.24
CA PHE A 503 -21.54 4.09 -7.18
C PHE A 503 -20.40 4.87 -6.56
N SER A 504 -20.68 5.93 -5.80
CA SER A 504 -19.60 6.66 -5.13
C SER A 504 -18.88 5.81 -4.09
N GLU A 505 -19.58 4.95 -3.33
CA GLU A 505 -18.98 4.07 -2.31
C GLU A 505 -18.15 2.96 -2.93
N CYS A 506 -18.57 2.40 -4.07
CA CYS A 506 -17.86 1.31 -4.74
C CYS A 506 -16.75 1.81 -5.69
N PHE A 507 -16.85 3.02 -6.24
CA PHE A 507 -15.95 3.47 -7.32
C PHE A 507 -14.97 4.56 -6.86
N SER A 508 -15.17 5.12 -5.67
CA SER A 508 -14.23 6.08 -5.09
C SER A 508 -13.21 5.39 -4.17
N PRO A 509 -12.02 5.98 -4.00
CA PRO A 509 -11.03 5.52 -3.02
C PRO A 509 -11.57 5.52 -1.58
N PRO A 510 -10.94 4.74 -0.67
CA PRO A 510 -11.23 4.78 0.77
C PRO A 510 -11.18 6.21 1.34
N GLY A 511 -12.01 6.48 2.36
CA GLY A 511 -12.06 7.76 3.10
C GLY A 511 -12.86 8.91 2.47
N GLY A 512 -12.93 9.02 1.13
CA GLY A 512 -13.56 10.18 0.47
C GLY A 512 -15.09 10.16 0.41
N SER A 513 -15.67 9.04 -0.01
CA SER A 513 -17.12 8.95 -0.29
C SER A 513 -17.98 8.93 0.98
N HIS A 514 -17.53 8.24 2.03
CA HIS A 514 -18.28 8.11 3.28
C HIS A 514 -18.51 9.48 3.94
N ASN A 515 -17.44 10.28 4.03
CA ASN A 515 -17.49 11.64 4.57
C ASN A 515 -18.48 12.54 3.79
N LEU A 516 -18.51 12.42 2.45
CA LEU A 516 -19.47 13.14 1.63
C LEU A 516 -20.92 12.78 1.97
N TRP A 517 -21.24 11.49 2.13
CA TRP A 517 -22.61 11.07 2.44
C TRP A 517 -23.03 11.37 3.87
N ASP A 518 -22.11 11.32 4.82
CA ASP A 518 -22.34 11.79 6.18
C ASP A 518 -22.67 13.29 6.18
N LEU A 519 -21.92 14.09 5.41
CA LEU A 519 -22.23 15.51 5.22
C LEU A 519 -23.59 15.72 4.55
N VAL A 520 -23.93 14.94 3.51
CA VAL A 520 -25.25 15.00 2.86
C VAL A 520 -26.36 14.63 3.86
N ALA A 521 -26.16 13.64 4.73
CA ALA A 521 -27.09 13.26 5.78
C ALA A 521 -27.33 14.42 6.76
N VAL A 522 -26.25 15.06 7.22
CA VAL A 522 -26.30 16.26 8.08
C VAL A 522 -27.03 17.41 7.40
N ILE A 523 -26.74 17.69 6.12
CA ILE A 523 -27.40 18.74 5.32
C ILE A 523 -28.87 18.41 5.08
N LYS A 524 -29.26 17.14 5.01
CA LYS A 524 -30.67 16.73 4.92
C LYS A 524 -31.39 16.72 6.27
N GLY A 525 -30.70 17.07 7.36
CA GLY A 525 -31.27 17.09 8.72
C GLY A 525 -31.56 15.71 9.27
N GLN A 526 -30.83 14.68 8.84
CA GLN A 526 -30.90 13.36 9.46
C GLN A 526 -30.33 13.42 10.89
N ASP A 527 -30.81 12.52 11.76
CA ASP A 527 -30.42 12.49 13.16
C ASP A 527 -28.91 12.24 13.32
N ASP A 528 -28.24 13.11 14.09
CA ASP A 528 -26.80 13.03 14.38
C ASP A 528 -26.43 11.68 15.06
N SER A 529 -27.40 11.00 15.70
CA SER A 529 -27.21 9.67 16.30
C SER A 529 -26.91 8.56 15.27
N LEU A 530 -27.23 8.78 14.00
CA LEU A 530 -26.98 7.83 12.90
C LEU A 530 -25.60 8.01 12.26
N LEU A 531 -24.85 9.04 12.66
CA LEU A 531 -23.51 9.30 12.15
C LEU A 531 -22.47 8.42 12.86
N PRO A 532 -21.37 8.05 12.18
CA PRO A 532 -20.28 7.32 12.80
C PRO A 532 -19.71 8.03 14.03
N GLN A 533 -19.30 7.29 15.06
CA GLN A 533 -18.72 7.86 16.29
C GLN A 533 -17.49 8.75 16.04
N ASN A 534 -16.77 8.49 14.95
CA ASN A 534 -15.60 9.25 14.49
C ASN A 534 -15.95 10.54 13.72
N TYR A 535 -17.21 10.81 13.39
CA TYR A 535 -17.63 12.04 12.69
C TYR A 535 -17.52 13.30 13.59
N GLY A 536 -17.59 13.13 14.92
CA GLY A 536 -17.76 14.22 15.89
C GLY A 536 -16.55 15.13 16.17
N GLN A 537 -15.40 14.95 15.51
CA GLN A 537 -14.16 15.70 15.86
C GLN A 537 -13.73 16.81 14.89
N GLY A 538 -14.48 17.14 13.84
CA GLY A 538 -14.02 18.24 12.98
C GLY A 538 -14.87 18.69 11.80
N ILE A 539 -16.15 18.33 11.71
CA ILE A 539 -16.95 18.63 10.51
C ILE A 539 -18.08 19.63 10.83
N MET A 540 -18.34 20.54 9.91
CA MET A 540 -19.41 21.53 9.98
C MET A 540 -20.77 20.83 10.21
N HIS A 541 -21.31 20.96 11.42
CA HIS A 541 -22.73 20.67 11.66
C HIS A 541 -23.60 21.63 10.84
N MET A 542 -24.83 21.23 10.54
CA MET A 542 -25.83 22.08 9.88
C MET A 542 -25.95 23.47 10.54
N LYS A 543 -25.81 23.53 11.88
CA LYS A 543 -25.79 24.78 12.66
C LYS A 543 -24.64 25.74 12.27
N HIS A 544 -23.49 25.22 11.84
CA HIS A 544 -22.37 26.02 11.33
C HIS A 544 -22.62 26.49 9.90
N LEU A 545 -23.22 25.66 9.04
CA LEU A 545 -23.56 26.02 7.65
C LEU A 545 -24.66 27.08 7.56
N VAL A 546 -25.67 27.02 8.43
CA VAL A 546 -26.74 28.04 8.52
C VAL A 546 -26.19 29.42 8.93
N ARG A 547 -25.10 29.46 9.71
CA ARG A 547 -24.45 30.72 10.13
C ARG A 547 -23.79 31.49 8.98
N PHE A 548 -23.48 30.81 7.87
CA PHE A 548 -22.91 31.39 6.65
C PHE A 548 -23.94 31.57 5.53
N LYS A 549 -25.23 31.36 5.80
CA LYS A 549 -26.32 31.44 4.83
C LYS A 549 -26.89 32.86 4.66
N THR A 550 -26.12 33.89 5.04
CA THR A 550 -26.47 35.30 4.83
C THR A 550 -25.93 35.81 3.51
#